data_AF-A0A140AXE0-F1
#
_entry.id   AF-A0A140AXE0-F1
#
_cell.length_a   1.000
_cell.length_b   1.000
_cell.length_c   1.000
_cell.angle_alpha   90.00
_cell.angle_beta   90.00
_cell.angle_gamma   90.00
#
_symmetry.space_group_name_H-M   'P 1'
#
loop_
_entity.id
_entity.type
_entity.pdbx_description
1 polymer ?
#
loop_
_entity_poly.entity_id
_entity_poly.type
_entity_poly.pdbx_seq_one_letter_code
_entity_poly.pdbx_strand_id
1 'polypeptide(L)'
;MLQITYFYDSVAMDVDNIVKPIQDSIIGLAYVDDDQVTDIIVRKRNLSGNFKIENMTSTLAEGFARGNQFLHIVVLDAPDQEVLT
;
A
#
# COMPACT_ATOMS: atom_id res chain seq x y z
N MET A 1 3.07 -0.52 -11.11
CA MET A 1 3.01 0.42 -9.96
C MET A 1 2.44 -0.27 -8.72
N LEU A 2 3.03 0.01 -7.55
CA LEU A 2 2.48 -0.36 -6.25
C LEU A 2 1.97 0.87 -5.50
N GLN A 3 0.77 0.76 -4.92
CA GLN A 3 0.29 1.72 -3.93
C GLN A 3 0.12 1.03 -2.59
N ILE A 4 0.88 1.47 -1.59
CA ILE A 4 0.89 0.92 -0.25
C ILE A 4 0.35 1.98 0.71
N THR A 5 -0.72 1.64 1.43
CA THR A 5 -1.22 2.45 2.54
C THR A 5 -1.11 1.65 3.83
N TYR A 6 -0.26 2.10 4.74
CA TYR A 6 -0.14 1.56 6.09
C TYR A 6 -1.11 2.29 7.03
N PHE A 7 -2.12 1.57 7.48
CA PHE A 7 -3.04 2.03 8.51
C PHE A 7 -2.49 1.61 9.88
N TYR A 8 -2.03 2.58 10.67
CA TYR A 8 -1.39 2.35 11.96
C TYR A 8 -2.28 2.83 13.11
N ASP A 9 -2.21 2.18 14.26
CA ASP A 9 -2.98 2.57 15.43
C ASP A 9 -2.22 3.57 16.31
N SER A 10 -1.15 3.12 16.97
CA SER A 10 -0.43 3.93 17.98
C SER A 10 0.93 4.44 17.51
N VAL A 11 1.76 3.55 16.96
CA VAL A 11 3.13 3.89 16.52
C VAL A 11 3.24 3.77 15.01
N ALA A 12 3.63 4.88 14.41
CA ALA A 12 3.92 4.93 12.99
C ALA A 12 5.35 4.44 12.73
N MET A 13 5.47 3.39 11.94
CA MET A 13 6.74 3.03 11.30
C MET A 13 7.09 4.05 10.22
N ASP A 14 8.37 4.14 9.90
CA ASP A 14 8.83 4.96 8.79
C ASP A 14 8.48 4.28 7.46
N VAL A 15 7.97 5.08 6.53
CA VAL A 15 7.40 4.57 5.28
C VAL A 15 8.45 4.04 4.31
N ASP A 16 9.69 4.52 4.42
CA ASP A 16 10.85 4.02 3.67
C ASP A 16 11.30 2.65 4.17
N ASN A 17 11.29 2.42 5.48
CA ASN A 17 11.72 1.17 6.10
C ASN A 17 10.77 -0.01 5.84
N ILE A 18 9.53 0.23 5.41
CA ILE A 18 8.54 -0.83 5.16
C ILE A 18 8.48 -1.30 3.70
N VAL A 19 9.05 -0.53 2.76
CA VAL A 19 8.83 -0.79 1.34
C VAL A 19 9.42 -2.13 0.91
N LYS A 20 10.71 -2.34 1.18
CA LYS A 20 11.43 -3.53 0.74
C LYS A 20 10.83 -4.82 1.33
N PRO A 21 10.58 -4.93 2.65
CA PRO A 21 9.93 -6.12 3.21
C PRO A 21 8.55 -6.42 2.59
N ILE A 22 7.77 -5.38 2.30
CA ILE A 22 6.46 -5.56 1.65
C ILE A 22 6.65 -6.07 0.23
N GLN A 23 7.55 -5.47 -0.54
CA GLN A 23 7.84 -5.91 -1.91
C GLN A 23 8.27 -7.37 -1.94
N ASP A 24 9.21 -7.76 -1.08
CA ASP A 24 9.72 -9.12 -1.00
C ASP A 24 8.60 -10.11 -0.65
N SER A 25 7.68 -9.74 0.24
CA SER A 25 6.59 -10.61 0.71
C SER A 25 5.52 -10.93 -0.34
N ILE A 26 5.42 -10.12 -1.40
CA ILE A 26 4.41 -10.29 -2.46
C ILE A 26 5.02 -10.77 -3.78
N ILE A 27 6.32 -11.09 -3.81
CA ILE A 27 6.95 -11.84 -4.88
C ILE A 27 6.27 -13.21 -5.02
N GLY A 28 5.99 -13.61 -6.26
CA GLY A 28 5.24 -14.82 -6.60
C GLY A 28 3.72 -14.72 -6.37
N LEU A 29 3.24 -13.66 -5.70
CA LEU A 29 1.82 -13.38 -5.50
C LEU A 29 1.32 -12.31 -6.46
N ALA A 30 2.04 -11.19 -6.57
CA ALA A 30 1.68 -10.04 -7.39
C ALA A 30 2.54 -9.90 -8.66
N TYR A 31 3.81 -10.29 -8.60
CA TYR A 31 4.80 -10.21 -9.68
C TYR A 31 5.89 -11.26 -9.46
N VAL A 32 6.74 -11.49 -10.47
CA VAL A 32 7.79 -12.53 -10.42
C VAL A 32 9.03 -12.07 -9.65
N ASP A 33 9.38 -10.80 -9.82
CA ASP A 33 10.54 -10.17 -9.16
C ASP A 33 10.23 -8.68 -8.88
N ASP A 34 10.80 -8.12 -7.81
CA ASP A 34 10.53 -6.72 -7.45
C ASP A 34 11.21 -5.71 -8.38
N ASP A 35 12.16 -6.14 -9.21
CA ASP A 35 12.72 -5.37 -10.34
C ASP A 35 11.64 -4.97 -11.37
N GLN A 36 10.49 -5.64 -11.39
CA GLN A 36 9.36 -5.27 -12.25
C GLN A 36 8.58 -4.05 -11.73
N VAL A 37 8.82 -3.62 -10.50
CA VAL A 37 8.12 -2.49 -9.88
C VAL A 37 8.86 -1.19 -10.16
N THR A 38 8.37 -0.41 -11.13
CA THR A 38 8.95 0.88 -11.50
C THR A 38 8.55 2.03 -10.58
N ASP A 39 7.31 1.99 -10.08
CA ASP A 39 6.70 3.08 -9.32
C ASP A 39 6.10 2.56 -8.03
N ILE A 40 6.38 3.28 -6.94
CA ILE A 40 5.85 2.97 -5.61
C ILE A 40 5.33 4.24 -4.97
N ILE A 41 4.08 4.20 -4.53
CA ILE A 41 3.48 5.23 -3.70
C ILE A 41 3.24 4.65 -2.31
N VAL A 42 3.92 5.18 -1.31
CA VAL A 42 3.79 4.73 0.08
C VAL A 42 3.20 5.83 0.94
N ARG A 43 2.18 5.47 1.71
CA ARG A 43 1.48 6.38 2.61
C ARG A 43 1.28 5.70 3.95
N LYS A 44 1.23 6.50 5.01
CA LYS A 44 0.73 6.07 6.32
C LYS A 44 -0.47 6.90 6.75
N ARG A 45 -1.43 6.26 7.40
CA ARG A 45 -2.66 6.86 7.92
C ARG A 45 -2.89 6.36 9.34
N ASN A 46 -3.16 7.27 10.27
CA ASN A 46 -3.54 6.89 11.62
C ASN A 46 -4.98 6.34 11.59
N LEU A 47 -5.24 5.12 12.06
CA LEU A 47 -6.55 4.48 12.09
C LEU A 47 -7.59 5.27 12.88
N SER A 48 -7.17 5.96 13.93
CA SER A 48 -8.03 6.84 14.74
C SER A 48 -8.31 8.19 14.06
N GLY A 49 -7.80 8.41 12.84
CA GLY A 49 -8.06 9.62 12.07
C GLY A 49 -9.46 9.65 11.46
N ASN A 50 -9.92 10.86 11.14
CA ASN A 50 -11.16 11.06 10.39
C ASN A 50 -10.88 11.01 8.89
N PHE A 51 -11.44 10.01 8.19
CA PHE A 51 -11.30 9.86 6.74
C PHE A 51 -12.64 9.75 6.06
N LYS A 52 -12.73 10.33 4.86
CA LYS A 52 -13.77 10.02 3.89
C LYS A 52 -13.19 9.06 2.87
N ILE A 53 -13.82 7.90 2.69
CA ILE A 53 -13.45 6.91 1.69
C ILE A 53 -14.53 6.96 0.62
N GLU A 54 -14.18 7.44 -0.57
CA GLU A 54 -15.15 7.64 -1.65
C GLU A 54 -15.52 6.33 -2.34
N ASN A 55 -14.55 5.42 -2.51
CA ASN A 55 -14.72 4.13 -3.18
C ASN A 55 -14.26 3.00 -2.26
N MET A 56 -15.12 2.61 -1.32
CA MET A 56 -14.80 1.51 -0.39
C MET A 56 -14.81 0.17 -1.11
N THR A 57 -13.67 -0.52 -1.15
CA THR A 57 -13.59 -1.92 -1.61
C THR A 57 -13.87 -2.88 -0.45
N SER A 58 -14.29 -4.12 -0.77
CA SER A 58 -14.50 -5.15 0.26
C SER A 58 -13.21 -5.44 1.05
N THR A 59 -12.07 -5.55 0.36
CA THR A 59 -10.76 -5.76 0.99
C THR A 59 -10.39 -4.64 1.97
N LEU A 60 -10.66 -3.38 1.60
CA LEU A 60 -10.40 -2.25 2.48
C LEU A 60 -11.36 -2.23 3.67
N ALA A 61 -12.65 -2.52 3.45
CA ALA A 61 -13.66 -2.62 4.50
C ALA A 61 -13.32 -3.73 5.51
N GLU A 62 -12.87 -4.89 5.04
CA GLU A 62 -12.40 -5.99 5.89
C GLU A 62 -11.19 -5.58 6.74
N GLY A 63 -10.25 -4.82 6.16
CA GLY A 63 -9.13 -4.25 6.90
C GLY A 63 -9.60 -3.39 8.06
N PHE A 64 -10.52 -2.46 7.82
CA PHE A 64 -11.09 -1.62 8.88
C PHE A 64 -11.89 -2.42 9.91
N ALA A 65 -12.65 -3.43 9.48
CA ALA A 65 -13.46 -4.26 10.36
C ALA A 65 -12.64 -5.07 11.37
N ARG A 66 -11.36 -5.36 11.09
CA ARG A 66 -10.46 -6.04 12.03
C ARG A 66 -10.08 -5.20 13.24
N GLY A 67 -10.18 -3.87 13.14
CA GLY A 67 -9.92 -2.95 14.26
C GLY A 67 -8.46 -2.90 14.74
N ASN A 68 -7.52 -3.42 13.96
CA ASN A 68 -6.08 -3.38 14.23
C ASN A 68 -5.31 -2.83 13.02
N GLN A 69 -4.02 -2.53 13.21
CA GLN A 69 -3.17 -2.04 12.13
C GLN A 69 -3.10 -3.01 10.94
N PHE A 70 -3.13 -2.48 9.72
CA PHE A 70 -3.10 -3.28 8.50
C PHE A 70 -2.45 -2.54 7.33
N LEU A 71 -2.04 -3.32 6.32
CA LEU A 71 -1.59 -2.81 5.03
C LEU A 71 -2.72 -2.96 4.01
N HIS A 72 -2.96 -1.91 3.25
CA HIS A 72 -3.75 -1.96 2.03
C HIS A 72 -2.81 -1.76 0.84
N ILE A 73 -2.72 -2.78 -0.02
CA ILE A 73 -1.81 -2.81 -1.16
C ILE A 73 -2.65 -2.91 -2.42
N VAL A 74 -2.41 -2.00 -3.37
CA VAL A 74 -3.03 -2.02 -4.69
C VAL A 74 -1.93 -2.17 -5.73
N VAL A 75 -2.10 -3.17 -6.61
CA VAL A 75 -1.22 -3.43 -7.74
C VAL A 75 -1.90 -2.88 -8.99
N LEU A 76 -1.19 -2.02 -9.72
CA LEU A 76 -1.69 -1.32 -10.90
C LEU A 76 -0.64 -1.39 -12.01
N ASP A 77 -1.07 -1.20 -13.25
CA ASP A 77 -0.15 -0.90 -14.34
C ASP A 77 0.66 0.36 -14.00
N ALA A 78 1.95 0.32 -14.35
CA ALA A 78 2.79 1.50 -14.23
C ALA A 78 2.33 2.57 -15.22
N PRO A 79 2.47 3.87 -14.90
CA PRO A 79 2.34 4.91 -15.91
C PRO A 79 3.40 4.70 -17.01
N ASP A 80 3.16 5.31 -18.17
CA ASP A 80 4.15 5.31 -19.25
C ASP A 80 5.43 6.03 -18.80
N GLN A 81 6.51 5.27 -18.66
CA GLN A 81 7.79 5.75 -18.15
C GLN A 81 8.50 6.70 -19.13
N GLU A 82 8.10 6.70 -20.41
CA GLU A 82 8.63 7.61 -21.41
C GLU A 82 7.93 8.99 -21.37
N VAL A 83 6.80 9.11 -20.66
CA VAL A 83 6.05 10.35 -20.49
C VAL A 83 6.39 10.99 -19.14
N LEU A 84 7.13 12.10 -19.17
CA LEU A 84 7.44 12.89 -17.98
C LEU A 84 6.30 13.88 -17.70
N THR A 85 5.72 13.83 -16.50
CA THR A 85 4.63 14.71 -16.05
C THR A 85 4.99 15.46 -14.78
#